data_AF-A0A970HBS2-F1
#
_entry.id   AF-A0A970HBS2-F1
#
_cell.length_a   1.000
_cell.length_b   1.000
_cell.length_c   1.000
_cell.angle_alpha   90.00
_cell.angle_beta   90.00
_cell.angle_gamma   90.00
#
_symmetry.space_group_name_H-M   'P 1'
#
loop_
_entity.id
_entity.type
_entity.pdbx_description
1 polymer ?
#
loop_
_entity_poly.entity_id
_entity_poly.type
_entity_poly.pdbx_seq_one_letter_code
_entity_poly.pdbx_strand_id
1 'polypeptide(L)'
;MRSPAAASLLLLLSLTACGPSAERRATEEPRIEAAVRAYLVAMAEAYRTEDASRLAGVATQREVSGLERRLQDLGAEGRRLEVALDDLVIEEINQYNATNATVRTIERWDLQVVDRGSGTVLSESLGQRNRAAYHLVRERGTWLVLFRQLLQTVE
;
A
#
# COMPACT_ATOMS: atom_id res chain seq x y z
N MET A 1 7.19 -8.37 -71.07
CA MET A 1 6.24 -9.42 -70.65
C MET A 1 6.37 -9.59 -69.14
N ARG A 2 5.24 -9.42 -68.43
CA ARG A 2 5.09 -9.49 -66.97
C ARG A 2 4.77 -10.93 -66.56
N SER A 3 5.32 -11.40 -65.43
CA SER A 3 4.70 -12.35 -64.50
C SER A 3 5.60 -12.59 -63.28
N PRO A 4 5.07 -12.99 -62.11
CA PRO A 4 4.93 -12.04 -61.01
C PRO A 4 5.55 -12.50 -59.67
N ALA A 5 5.55 -11.52 -58.77
CA ALA A 5 5.66 -11.57 -57.32
C ALA A 5 5.36 -12.90 -56.61
N ALA A 6 6.24 -13.22 -55.65
CA ALA A 6 5.83 -13.75 -54.35
C ALA A 6 6.75 -13.13 -53.29
N ALA A 7 6.50 -11.85 -53.00
CA ALA A 7 7.11 -11.16 -51.88
C ALA A 7 6.58 -11.79 -50.59
N SER A 8 7.45 -12.52 -49.89
CA SER A 8 7.21 -13.07 -48.57
C SER A 8 6.96 -11.93 -47.58
N LEU A 9 5.69 -11.56 -47.39
CA LEU A 9 5.28 -10.64 -46.36
C LEU A 9 5.31 -11.37 -45.01
N LEU A 10 6.47 -11.36 -44.35
CA LEU A 10 6.62 -11.71 -42.95
C LEU A 10 5.79 -10.75 -42.11
N LEU A 11 4.55 -11.13 -41.81
CA LEU A 11 3.75 -10.53 -40.73
C LEU A 11 4.41 -10.88 -39.39
N LEU A 12 5.39 -10.07 -38.99
CA LEU A 12 5.81 -9.92 -37.60
C LEU A 12 4.71 -9.14 -36.86
N LEU A 13 3.62 -9.82 -36.53
CA LEU A 13 2.70 -9.36 -35.48
C LEU A 13 3.47 -9.45 -34.15
N SER A 14 4.15 -8.35 -33.84
CA SER A 14 4.74 -8.06 -32.55
C SER A 14 3.70 -8.26 -31.46
N LEU A 15 3.84 -9.35 -30.71
CA LEU A 15 3.19 -9.60 -29.43
C LEU A 15 3.36 -8.37 -28.55
N THR A 16 2.32 -7.54 -28.46
CA THR A 16 2.25 -6.47 -27.47
C THR A 16 2.26 -7.14 -26.10
N ALA A 17 3.40 -7.06 -25.41
CA ALA A 17 3.47 -7.43 -24.01
C ALA A 17 2.37 -6.66 -23.25
N CYS A 18 1.44 -7.37 -22.62
CA CYS A 18 0.28 -6.81 -21.90
C CYS A 18 0.64 -6.06 -20.60
N GLY A 19 1.82 -5.45 -20.54
CA GLY A 19 2.27 -4.65 -19.40
C GLY A 19 2.09 -3.14 -19.63
N PRO A 20 2.09 -2.32 -18.55
CA PRO A 20 2.17 -0.87 -18.69
C PRO A 20 3.44 -0.46 -19.45
N SER A 21 3.31 0.56 -20.31
CA SER A 21 4.46 1.13 -21.02
C SER A 21 5.51 1.65 -20.03
N ALA A 22 6.78 1.66 -20.44
CA ALA A 22 7.88 2.18 -19.61
C ALA A 22 7.64 3.65 -19.20
N GLU A 23 7.09 4.46 -20.11
CA GLU A 23 6.71 5.84 -19.86
C GLU A 23 5.63 5.97 -18.76
N ARG A 24 4.61 5.10 -18.79
CA ARG A 24 3.56 5.08 -17.75
C ARG A 24 4.15 4.72 -16.40
N ARG A 25 5.01 3.69 -16.35
CA ARG A 25 5.69 3.28 -15.12
C ARG A 25 6.52 4.41 -14.52
N ALA A 26 7.36 5.04 -15.34
CA ALA A 26 8.19 6.18 -14.91
C ALA A 26 7.36 7.35 -14.34
N THR A 27 6.13 7.53 -14.82
CA THR A 27 5.23 8.60 -14.35
C THR A 27 4.42 8.21 -13.11
N GLU A 28 3.96 6.97 -13.03
CA GLU A 28 2.98 6.54 -12.02
C GLU A 28 3.64 5.88 -10.79
N GLU A 29 4.77 5.19 -10.93
CA GLU A 29 5.47 4.55 -9.80
C GLU A 29 5.80 5.54 -8.67
N PRO A 30 6.38 6.74 -8.92
CA PRO A 30 6.64 7.71 -7.85
C PRO A 30 5.36 8.18 -7.14
N ARG A 31 4.23 8.23 -7.85
CA ARG A 31 2.94 8.65 -7.29
C ARG A 31 2.32 7.55 -6.44
N ILE A 32 2.47 6.29 -6.86
CA ILE A 32 2.04 5.11 -6.11
C ILE A 32 2.87 4.98 -4.83
N GLU A 33 4.20 5.14 -4.93
CA GLU A 33 5.09 5.16 -3.76
C GLU A 33 4.70 6.26 -2.76
N ALA A 34 4.49 7.48 -3.26
CA ALA A 34 4.06 8.60 -2.41
C ALA A 34 2.72 8.31 -1.70
N ALA A 35 1.77 7.65 -2.38
CA ALA A 35 0.50 7.27 -1.79
C ALA A 35 0.66 6.25 -0.64
N VAL A 36 1.52 5.23 -0.81
CA VAL A 36 1.82 4.25 0.25
C VAL A 36 2.49 4.94 1.45
N ARG A 37 3.48 5.81 1.20
CA ARG A 37 4.14 6.59 2.27
C ARG A 37 3.15 7.46 3.04
N ALA A 38 2.30 8.20 2.32
CA ALA A 38 1.28 9.06 2.93
C ALA A 38 0.26 8.25 3.76
N TYR A 39 -0.19 7.11 3.24
CA TYR A 39 -1.05 6.19 3.97
C TYR A 39 -0.40 5.72 5.28
N LEU A 40 0.87 5.32 5.26
CA LEU A 40 1.54 4.80 6.46
C LEU A 40 1.71 5.85 7.56
N VAL A 41 2.06 7.08 7.17
CA VAL A 41 2.11 8.21 8.11
C VAL A 41 0.74 8.48 8.71
N ALA A 42 -0.30 8.51 7.88
CA ALA A 42 -1.68 8.71 8.33
C ALA A 42 -2.19 7.57 9.21
N MET A 43 -1.78 6.32 8.94
CA MET A 43 -2.13 5.16 9.76
C MET A 43 -1.48 5.25 11.15
N ALA A 44 -0.22 5.66 11.23
CA ALA A 44 0.44 5.88 12.51
C ALA A 44 -0.26 6.98 13.32
N GLU A 45 -0.63 8.07 12.66
CA GLU A 45 -1.42 9.14 13.27
C GLU A 45 -2.78 8.64 13.76
N ALA A 46 -3.47 7.85 12.95
CA ALA A 46 -4.78 7.30 13.28
C ALA A 46 -4.75 6.42 14.53
N TYR A 47 -3.72 5.59 14.71
CA TYR A 47 -3.54 4.82 15.94
C TYR A 47 -3.23 5.73 17.14
N ARG A 48 -2.34 6.70 16.96
CA ARG A 48 -1.94 7.64 18.01
C ARG A 48 -3.10 8.50 18.51
N THR A 49 -3.94 8.98 17.61
CA THR A 49 -5.09 9.84 17.93
C THR A 49 -6.40 9.08 18.09
N GLU A 50 -6.38 7.76 17.86
CA GLU A 50 -7.55 6.88 17.87
C GLU A 50 -8.67 7.38 16.95
N ASP A 51 -8.28 7.91 15.79
CA ASP A 51 -9.15 8.56 14.81
C ASP A 51 -8.82 8.06 13.41
N ALA A 52 -9.64 7.15 12.87
CA ALA A 52 -9.43 6.60 11.54
C ALA A 52 -9.64 7.61 10.41
N SER A 53 -10.33 8.74 10.67
CA SER A 53 -10.56 9.77 9.65
C SER A 53 -9.24 10.40 9.14
N ARG A 54 -8.13 10.21 9.88
CA ARG A 54 -6.78 10.54 9.44
C ARG A 54 -6.38 9.88 8.13
N LEU A 55 -6.98 8.74 7.78
CA LEU A 55 -6.76 8.06 6.50
C LEU A 55 -7.54 8.67 5.32
N ALA A 56 -8.39 9.68 5.54
CA ALA A 56 -9.15 10.32 4.48
C ALA A 56 -8.24 10.91 3.40
N GLY A 57 -8.52 10.60 2.13
CA GLY A 57 -7.75 11.09 0.98
C GLY A 57 -6.48 10.30 0.67
N VAL A 58 -6.08 9.34 1.52
CA VAL A 58 -4.96 8.42 1.26
C VAL A 58 -5.39 6.94 1.26
N ALA A 59 -6.57 6.65 1.82
CA ALA A 59 -7.19 5.34 1.79
C ALA A 59 -8.63 5.42 1.26
N THR A 60 -9.14 4.29 0.77
CA THR A 60 -10.57 4.15 0.44
C THR A 60 -11.43 4.13 1.70
N GLN A 61 -12.72 4.49 1.59
CA GLN A 61 -13.64 4.43 2.73
C GLN A 61 -13.73 3.03 3.36
N ARG A 62 -13.59 1.98 2.56
CA ARG A 62 -13.55 0.59 3.05
C ARG A 62 -12.41 0.39 4.04
N GLU A 63 -11.22 0.90 3.71
CA GLU A 63 -10.04 0.78 4.56
C GLU A 63 -10.17 1.63 5.82
N VAL A 64 -10.70 2.86 5.69
CA VAL A 64 -11.02 3.73 6.84
C VAL A 64 -11.92 3.00 7.83
N SER A 65 -13.04 2.44 7.36
CA SER A 65 -13.97 1.69 8.23
C SER A 65 -13.43 0.34 8.70
N GLY A 66 -12.39 -0.20 8.06
CA GLY A 66 -11.60 -1.31 8.59
C GLY A 66 -10.82 -0.90 9.84
N LEU A 67 -10.11 0.23 9.76
CA LEU A 67 -9.35 0.77 10.88
C LEU A 67 -10.26 1.26 12.02
N GLU A 68 -11.39 1.90 11.72
CA GLU A 68 -12.38 2.31 12.73
C GLU A 68 -12.79 1.13 13.62
N ARG A 69 -13.15 -0.01 13.01
CA ARG A 69 -13.50 -1.22 13.74
C ARG A 69 -12.34 -1.73 14.59
N ARG A 70 -11.13 -1.75 14.04
CA ARG A 70 -9.95 -2.18 14.79
C ARG A 70 -9.67 -1.30 16.02
N LEU A 71 -9.83 0.01 15.89
CA LEU A 71 -9.68 0.95 17.00
C LEU A 71 -10.78 0.76 18.06
N GLN A 72 -12.02 0.50 17.63
CA GLN A 72 -13.12 0.17 18.54
C GLN A 72 -12.86 -1.13 19.31
N ASP A 73 -12.36 -2.17 18.63
CA ASP A 73 -12.02 -3.45 19.27
C ASP A 73 -10.93 -3.26 20.33
N LEU A 74 -9.86 -2.51 20.00
CA LEU A 74 -8.81 -2.15 20.97
C LEU A 74 -9.40 -1.40 22.17
N GLY A 75 -10.25 -0.39 21.92
CA GLY A 75 -10.91 0.36 22.97
C GLY A 75 -11.79 -0.50 23.88
N ALA A 76 -12.52 -1.47 23.31
CA ALA A 76 -13.35 -2.42 24.05
C ALA A 76 -12.51 -3.39 24.91
N GLU A 77 -11.30 -3.72 24.48
CA GLU A 77 -10.31 -4.47 25.26
C GLU A 77 -9.60 -3.62 26.34
N GLY A 78 -9.92 -2.33 26.45
CA GLY A 78 -9.22 -1.40 27.35
C GLY A 78 -7.80 -1.08 26.89
N ARG A 79 -7.51 -1.25 25.58
CA ARG A 79 -6.18 -1.09 24.99
C ARG A 79 -6.15 0.03 23.96
N ARG A 80 -4.96 0.58 23.74
CA ARG A 80 -4.63 1.36 22.56
C ARG A 80 -3.27 0.94 22.02
N LEU A 81 -2.99 1.30 20.78
CA LEU A 81 -1.68 1.08 20.16
C LEU A 81 -0.98 2.42 20.00
N GLU A 82 0.25 2.48 20.48
CA GLU A 82 1.21 3.51 20.08
C GLU A 82 2.12 2.90 19.03
N VAL A 83 2.19 3.53 17.87
CA VAL A 83 2.94 3.02 16.72
C VAL A 83 3.81 4.12 16.14
N ALA A 84 5.05 3.78 15.80
CA ALA A 84 5.95 4.67 15.09
C ALA A 84 6.55 3.93 13.89
N LEU A 85 6.45 4.54 12.70
CA LEU A 85 7.13 4.04 11.51
C LEU A 85 8.55 4.57 11.52
N ASP A 86 9.50 3.66 11.60
CA ASP A 86 10.93 3.99 11.57
C ASP A 86 11.48 4.06 10.15
N ASP A 87 11.13 3.07 9.34
CA ASP A 87 11.73 2.87 8.02
C ASP A 87 10.76 2.19 7.06
N LEU A 88 10.89 2.51 5.78
CA LEU A 88 10.10 1.94 4.70
C LEU A 88 10.97 1.72 3.46
N VAL A 89 11.06 0.45 3.06
CA VAL A 89 11.63 0.01 1.80
C VAL A 89 10.51 -0.48 0.90
N ILE A 90 10.39 0.10 -0.29
CA ILE A 90 9.54 -0.43 -1.36
C ILE A 90 10.32 -1.55 -2.05
N GLU A 91 9.84 -2.80 -1.97
CA GLU A 91 10.45 -3.94 -2.66
C GLU A 91 10.04 -3.97 -4.13
N GLU A 92 8.76 -3.69 -4.41
CA GLU A 92 8.18 -3.91 -5.74
C GLU A 92 6.91 -3.08 -5.93
N ILE A 93 6.74 -2.50 -7.14
CA ILE A 93 5.50 -1.86 -7.58
C ILE A 93 5.04 -2.55 -8.86
N ASN A 94 3.83 -3.11 -8.83
CA ASN A 94 3.21 -3.78 -9.97
C ASN A 94 1.95 -3.02 -10.39
N GLN A 95 2.06 -2.22 -11.46
CA GLN A 95 0.91 -1.54 -12.06
C GLN A 95 0.25 -2.46 -13.10
N TYR A 96 -0.96 -2.94 -12.82
CA TYR A 96 -1.69 -3.79 -13.76
C TYR A 96 -2.36 -2.98 -14.87
N ASN A 97 -2.87 -1.80 -14.54
CA ASN A 97 -3.54 -0.90 -15.46
C ASN A 97 -3.49 0.54 -14.93
N ALA A 98 -4.16 1.47 -15.60
CA ALA A 98 -4.15 2.89 -15.22
C ALA A 98 -4.82 3.19 -13.85
N THR A 99 -5.55 2.24 -13.28
CA THR A 99 -6.36 2.43 -12.07
C THR A 99 -6.07 1.45 -10.95
N ASN A 100 -5.21 0.44 -11.15
CA ASN A 100 -4.90 -0.57 -10.14
C ASN A 100 -3.40 -0.84 -10.08
N ALA A 101 -2.88 -0.95 -8.87
CA ALA A 101 -1.51 -1.34 -8.61
C ALA A 101 -1.42 -2.17 -7.33
N THR A 102 -0.38 -2.99 -7.23
CA THR A 102 0.06 -3.59 -5.96
C THR A 102 1.44 -3.09 -5.61
N VAL A 103 1.70 -2.96 -4.31
CA VAL A 103 3.01 -2.57 -3.79
C VAL A 103 3.41 -3.55 -2.70
N ARG A 104 4.64 -4.01 -2.74
CA ARG A 104 5.23 -4.83 -1.68
C ARG A 104 6.32 -4.04 -0.97
N THR A 105 6.37 -4.15 0.34
CA THR A 105 7.24 -3.34 1.18
C THR A 105 7.89 -4.16 2.29
N ILE A 106 9.01 -3.66 2.81
CA ILE A 106 9.51 -3.95 4.14
C ILE A 106 9.37 -2.69 4.97
N GLU A 107 8.69 -2.79 6.10
CA GLU A 107 8.40 -1.70 7.01
C GLU A 107 9.03 -2.00 8.37
N ARG A 108 9.70 -1.04 9.01
CA ARG A 108 10.17 -1.15 10.39
C ARG A 108 9.29 -0.32 11.31
N TRP A 109 8.79 -0.95 12.37
CA TRP A 109 7.87 -0.34 13.32
C TRP A 109 8.31 -0.53 14.76
N ASP A 110 8.11 0.51 15.55
CA ASP A 110 8.00 0.40 17.00
C ASP A 110 6.52 0.33 17.36
N LEU A 111 6.13 -0.71 18.09
CA LEU A 111 4.75 -0.97 18.50
C LEU A 111 4.68 -1.14 20.01
N GLN A 112 3.80 -0.39 20.65
CA GLN A 112 3.48 -0.56 22.07
C GLN A 112 1.97 -0.73 22.26
N VAL A 113 1.59 -1.78 22.99
CA VAL A 113 0.23 -1.97 23.48
C VAL A 113 0.14 -1.29 24.83
N VAL A 114 -0.75 -0.32 24.95
CA VAL A 114 -0.89 0.49 26.16
C VAL A 114 -2.28 0.27 26.77
N ASP A 115 -2.33 0.07 28.08
CA ASP A 115 -3.57 0.06 28.83
C ASP A 115 -4.19 1.47 28.85
N ARG A 116 -5.45 1.60 28.41
CA ARG A 116 -6.13 2.90 28.30
C ARG A 116 -6.38 3.57 29.65
N GLY A 117 -6.57 2.79 30.72
CA GLY A 117 -6.91 3.32 32.04
C GLY A 117 -5.70 3.89 32.78
N SER A 118 -4.61 3.13 32.79
CA SER A 118 -3.39 3.44 33.55
C SER A 118 -2.29 4.08 32.71
N GLY A 119 -2.32 3.95 31.38
CA GLY A 119 -1.22 4.34 30.50
C GLY A 119 -0.01 3.39 30.57
N THR A 120 -0.14 2.25 31.25
CA THR A 120 0.93 1.26 31.38
C THR A 120 1.16 0.55 30.06
N VAL A 121 2.42 0.43 29.64
CA VAL A 121 2.80 -0.43 28.51
C VAL A 121 2.60 -1.89 28.91
N LEU A 122 1.69 -2.59 28.23
CA LEU A 122 1.37 -3.99 28.47
C LEU A 122 2.30 -4.93 27.72
N SER A 123 2.73 -4.54 26.52
CA SER A 123 3.71 -5.25 25.72
C SER A 123 4.31 -4.33 24.67
N GLU A 124 5.53 -4.60 24.23
CA GLU A 124 6.19 -3.84 23.17
C GLU A 124 6.91 -4.75 22.17
N SER A 125 7.06 -4.23 20.96
CA SER A 125 7.81 -4.82 19.86
C SER A 125 8.53 -3.69 19.14
N LEU A 126 9.80 -3.49 19.48
CA LEU A 126 10.63 -2.40 18.93
C LEU A 126 11.44 -2.92 17.75
N GLY A 127 11.55 -2.11 16.70
CA GLY A 127 12.25 -2.42 15.47
C GLY A 127 11.63 -3.58 14.70
N GLN A 128 10.34 -3.88 14.91
CA GLN A 128 9.66 -4.98 14.24
C GLN A 128 9.64 -4.75 12.73
N ARG A 129 10.22 -5.69 11.99
CA ARG A 129 10.26 -5.63 10.53
C ARG A 129 9.14 -6.48 9.95
N ASN A 130 8.35 -5.86 9.09
CA ASN A 130 7.14 -6.42 8.53
C ASN A 130 7.22 -6.36 7.01
N ARG A 131 7.07 -7.50 6.35
CA ARG A 131 6.77 -7.53 4.93
C ARG A 131 5.26 -7.38 4.74
N ALA A 132 4.85 -6.40 3.96
CA ALA A 132 3.44 -6.15 3.68
C ALA A 132 3.18 -5.97 2.19
N ALA A 133 1.93 -6.23 1.80
CA ALA A 133 1.39 -5.95 0.48
C ALA A 133 0.24 -4.95 0.56
N TYR A 134 0.18 -4.08 -0.44
CA TYR A 134 -0.84 -3.07 -0.61
C TYR A 134 -1.53 -3.30 -1.94
N HIS A 135 -2.84 -3.15 -1.94
CA HIS A 135 -3.60 -2.98 -3.17
C HIS A 135 -4.06 -1.53 -3.23
N LEU A 136 -3.80 -0.88 -4.35
CA LEU A 136 -4.17 0.51 -4.58
C LEU A 136 -5.15 0.60 -5.74
N VAL A 137 -6.08 1.54 -5.60
CA VAL A 137 -7.01 1.93 -6.64
C VAL A 137 -6.84 3.42 -6.93
N ARG A 138 -7.02 3.81 -8.19
CA ARG A 138 -7.04 5.21 -8.59
C ARG A 138 -8.47 5.72 -8.67
N GLU A 139 -8.78 6.69 -7.83
CA GLU A 139 -10.09 7.36 -7.81
C GLU A 139 -9.91 8.85 -8.09
N ARG A 140 -10.63 9.38 -9.08
CA ARG A 140 -10.60 10.80 -9.47
C ARG A 140 -9.17 11.36 -9.66
N GLY A 141 -8.26 10.53 -10.16
CA GLY A 141 -6.87 10.90 -10.44
C GLY A 141 -5.88 10.65 -9.30
N THR A 142 -6.35 10.28 -8.11
CA THR A 142 -5.55 10.05 -6.90
C THR A 142 -5.43 8.55 -6.62
N TRP A 143 -4.23 8.10 -6.24
CA TRP A 143 -4.02 6.74 -5.77
C TRP A 143 -4.40 6.64 -4.29
N LEU A 144 -5.24 5.67 -3.96
CA LEU A 144 -5.71 5.38 -2.62
C LEU A 144 -5.38 3.94 -2.26
N VAL A 145 -5.00 3.69 -1.00
CA VAL A 145 -4.87 2.33 -0.49
C VAL A 145 -6.27 1.73 -0.32
N LEU A 146 -6.53 0.65 -1.05
CA LEU A 146 -7.76 -0.13 -0.96
C LEU A 146 -7.73 -1.09 0.23
N PHE A 147 -6.59 -1.77 0.42
CA PHE A 147 -6.31 -2.56 1.61
C PHE A 147 -4.81 -2.79 1.78
N ARG A 148 -4.40 -2.98 3.04
CA ARG A 148 -3.07 -3.47 3.41
C ARG A 148 -3.17 -4.87 4.00
N GLN A 149 -2.21 -5.73 3.67
CA GLN A 149 -2.07 -7.06 4.25
C GLN A 149 -0.65 -7.24 4.78
N LEU A 150 -0.52 -7.58 6.06
CA LEU A 150 0.75 -8.09 6.60
C LEU A 150 0.98 -9.50 6.07
N LEU A 151 2.09 -9.71 5.37
CA LEU A 151 2.44 -11.02 4.81
C LEU A 151 3.24 -11.83 5.81
N GLN A 152 4.25 -11.21 6.43
CA GLN A 152 5.21 -11.89 7.32
C GLN A 152 5.92 -10.88 8.21
N THR A 153 6.17 -11.23 9.47
CA THR A 153 7.20 -10.58 10.30
C THR A 153 8.56 -11.17 9.94
N VAL A 154 9.51 -10.34 9.52
CA VAL A 154 10.84 -10.77 9.09
C VAL A 154 11.86 -10.46 10.18
N GLU A 155 12.88 -11.31 10.32
CA GLU A 155 14.00 -11.12 11.25
C GLU A 155 14.99 -10.04 10.73
#